data_AF-A0A4Y3WQX6-F1
#
_entry.id   AF-A0A4Y3WQX6-F1
#
_cell.length_a   1.000
_cell.length_b   1.000
_cell.length_c   1.000
_cell.angle_alpha   90.00
_cell.angle_beta   90.00
_cell.angle_gamma   90.00
#
_symmetry.space_group_name_H-M   'P 1'
#
loop_
_entity.id
_entity.type
_entity.pdbx_description
1 polymer ?
#
loop_
_entity_poly.entity_id
_entity_poly.type
_entity_poly.pdbx_seq_one_letter_code
_entity_poly.pdbx_strand_id
1 'polypeptide(L)' 'MSEIFDAYDADHDGRIDAYSYDADGDGYAEGAVYDTDYNGCFDFAIADTDGDGLDDTAYYDYDEDGIVDEVIVAA' A
#
# COMPACT_ATOMS: atom_id res chain seq x y z
N MET A 1 13.88 -2.73 -9.54
CA MET A 1 12.81 -3.34 -10.38
C MET A 1 11.72 -3.53 -9.37
N SER A 2 10.54 -2.94 -9.55
CA SER A 2 9.53 -3.00 -8.49
C SER A 2 9.15 -4.45 -8.24
N GLU A 3 9.43 -4.96 -7.05
CA GLU A 3 9.04 -6.29 -6.62
C GLU A 3 8.07 -6.18 -5.44
N ILE A 4 7.10 -7.10 -5.39
CA ILE A 4 6.31 -7.31 -4.18
C ILE A 4 7.28 -7.86 -3.13
N PHE A 5 7.45 -7.12 -2.04
CA PHE A 5 8.38 -7.47 -0.99
C PHE A 5 7.76 -8.46 0.00
N ASP A 6 6.54 -8.18 0.47
CA ASP A 6 5.73 -9.06 1.31
C ASP A 6 4.25 -8.98 0.93
N ALA A 7 3.50 -10.05 1.16
CA ALA A 7 2.07 -10.12 0.89
C ALA A 7 1.33 -10.93 1.96
N TYR A 8 0.15 -10.47 2.34
CA TYR A 8 -0.63 -11.01 3.44
C TYR A 8 -2.09 -11.25 3.02
N ASP A 9 -2.59 -12.42 3.39
CA ASP A 9 -3.99 -12.86 3.27
C ASP A 9 -4.49 -13.09 4.71
N ALA A 10 -5.21 -12.11 5.23
CA ALA A 10 -5.68 -12.06 6.60
C ALA A 10 -6.92 -12.95 6.80
N ASP A 11 -7.84 -12.94 5.86
CA ASP A 11 -9.13 -13.62 5.97
C ASP A 11 -9.11 -15.07 5.43
N HIS A 12 -8.01 -15.45 4.74
CA HIS A 12 -7.74 -16.76 4.15
C HIS A 12 -8.70 -17.13 3.02
N ASP A 13 -9.21 -16.15 2.28
CA ASP A 13 -10.04 -16.39 1.10
C ASP A 13 -9.22 -16.68 -0.18
N GLY A 14 -7.90 -16.52 -0.11
CA GLY A 14 -6.97 -16.74 -1.21
C GLY A 14 -6.69 -15.49 -2.07
N ARG A 15 -7.16 -14.31 -1.64
CA ARG A 15 -6.77 -13.00 -2.16
C ARG A 15 -5.74 -12.36 -1.24
N ILE A 16 -5.07 -11.34 -1.78
CA ILE A 16 -4.09 -10.57 -1.01
C ILE A 16 -4.83 -9.37 -0.44
N ASP A 17 -4.81 -9.26 0.88
CA ASP A 17 -5.43 -8.15 1.63
C ASP A 17 -4.44 -7.02 1.85
N ALA A 18 -3.15 -7.32 1.88
CA ALA A 18 -2.11 -6.30 1.96
C ALA A 18 -0.83 -6.76 1.29
N TYR A 19 -0.11 -5.85 0.65
CA TYR A 19 1.27 -6.12 0.21
C TYR A 19 2.14 -4.87 0.29
N SER A 20 3.42 -5.08 0.53
CA SER A 20 4.46 -4.05 0.44
C SER A 20 5.27 -4.20 -0.84
N TYR A 21 5.85 -3.10 -1.32
CA TYR A 21 6.65 -3.10 -2.54
C TYR A 21 7.99 -2.42 -2.32
N ASP A 22 9.02 -3.02 -2.90
CA ASP A 22 10.37 -2.47 -3.03
C ASP A 22 10.50 -1.98 -4.48
N ALA A 23 10.30 -0.68 -4.68
CA ALA A 23 10.31 -0.02 -5.97
C ALA A 23 11.73 0.08 -6.55
N ASP A 24 12.74 0.36 -5.72
CA ASP A 24 14.10 0.67 -6.17
C ASP A 24 15.05 -0.55 -6.15
N GLY A 25 14.70 -1.57 -5.39
CA GLY A 25 15.37 -2.87 -5.26
C GLY A 25 16.49 -2.88 -4.23
N ASP A 26 16.47 -2.00 -3.23
CA ASP A 26 17.51 -1.90 -2.21
C ASP A 26 17.30 -2.84 -1.00
N GLY A 27 16.14 -3.51 -0.93
CA GLY A 27 15.76 -4.43 0.13
C GLY A 27 14.98 -3.80 1.28
N TYR A 28 14.58 -2.54 1.15
CA TYR A 28 13.56 -1.89 1.97
C TYR A 28 12.26 -1.74 1.18
N ALA A 29 11.16 -1.48 1.87
CA ALA A 29 9.87 -1.26 1.21
C ALA A 29 9.60 0.25 1.16
N GLU A 30 9.28 0.76 -0.02
CA GLU A 30 8.95 2.18 -0.23
C GLU A 30 7.44 2.43 -0.07
N GLY A 31 6.66 1.39 0.17
CA GLY A 31 5.26 1.54 0.49
C GLY A 31 4.51 0.23 0.62
N ALA A 32 3.22 0.37 0.93
CA ALA A 32 2.29 -0.74 1.06
C ALA A 32 0.87 -0.33 0.65
N VAL A 33 0.06 -1.32 0.28
CA VAL A 33 -1.36 -1.17 -0.02
C VAL A 33 -2.18 -2.17 0.80
N TYR A 34 -3.43 -1.80 1.09
CA TYR A 34 -4.32 -2.52 2.01
C TYR A 34 -5.77 -2.52 1.50
N ASP A 35 -6.41 -3.67 1.62
CA ASP A 35 -7.85 -3.92 1.51
C ASP A 35 -8.31 -4.25 2.92
N THR A 36 -8.90 -3.27 3.61
CA THR A 36 -9.22 -3.40 5.04
C THR A 36 -10.58 -4.02 5.29
N ASP A 37 -11.43 -4.10 4.27
CA ASP A 37 -12.79 -4.63 4.35
C ASP A 37 -12.96 -6.01 3.67
N TYR A 38 -11.90 -6.50 3.00
CA TYR A 38 -11.76 -7.82 2.39
C TYR A 38 -12.72 -8.06 1.22
N ASN A 39 -12.97 -7.03 0.43
CA ASN A 39 -13.87 -7.13 -0.73
C ASN A 39 -13.14 -7.34 -2.06
N GLY A 40 -11.80 -7.28 -2.04
CA GLY A 40 -10.91 -7.46 -3.18
C GLY A 40 -10.52 -6.17 -3.89
N CYS A 41 -10.86 -5.02 -3.34
CA CYS A 41 -10.40 -3.70 -3.78
C CYS A 41 -9.54 -3.07 -2.68
N PHE A 42 -8.44 -2.44 -3.07
CA PHE A 42 -7.59 -1.74 -2.10
C PHE A 42 -8.22 -0.38 -1.77
N ASP A 43 -8.36 -0.08 -0.48
CA ASP A 43 -8.97 1.15 0.04
C ASP A 43 -7.92 2.16 0.56
N PHE A 44 -6.68 1.70 0.78
CA PHE A 44 -5.64 2.48 1.45
C PHE A 44 -4.23 2.12 0.97
N ALA A 45 -3.37 3.12 0.85
CA ALA A 45 -1.95 2.94 0.55
C ALA A 45 -1.06 3.93 1.33
N ILE A 46 0.16 3.52 1.62
CA ILE A 46 1.21 4.37 2.20
C ILE A 46 2.47 4.30 1.35
N ALA A 47 3.26 5.38 1.37
CA ALA A 47 4.54 5.45 0.71
C ALA A 47 5.54 6.35 1.47
N ASP A 48 6.80 5.95 1.43
CA ASP A 48 7.96 6.78 1.70
C ASP A 48 8.41 7.42 0.37
N THR A 49 8.17 8.72 0.21
CA THR A 49 8.46 9.43 -1.05
C THR A 49 9.78 10.19 -1.02
N ASP A 50 10.36 10.40 0.16
CA ASP A 50 11.64 11.08 0.33
C ASP A 50 12.82 10.14 0.62
N GLY A 51 12.54 8.87 0.89
CA GLY A 51 13.50 7.78 1.06
C GLY A 51 14.22 7.81 2.41
N ASP A 52 13.60 8.38 3.45
CA ASP A 52 14.17 8.43 4.80
C ASP A 52 13.87 7.20 5.66
N GLY A 53 13.05 6.29 5.14
CA GLY A 53 12.62 5.04 5.77
C GLY A 53 11.36 5.17 6.62
N LEU A 54 10.65 6.30 6.55
CA LEU A 54 9.35 6.52 7.18
C LEU A 54 8.31 6.86 6.11
N ASP A 55 7.14 6.24 6.21
CA ASP A 55 6.03 6.60 5.32
C ASP A 55 5.61 8.07 5.55
N ASP A 56 5.72 8.88 4.50
CA ASP A 56 5.39 10.30 4.52
C ASP A 56 4.05 10.60 3.84
N THR A 57 3.55 9.68 3.02
CA THR A 57 2.33 9.89 2.24
C THR A 57 1.35 8.75 2.44
N ALA A 58 0.08 9.08 2.62
CA ALA A 58 -1.04 8.17 2.68
C ALA A 58 -2.08 8.53 1.61
N TYR A 59 -2.60 7.52 0.93
CA TYR A 59 -3.62 7.62 -0.11
C TYR A 59 -4.85 6.81 0.33
N TYR A 60 -6.03 7.39 0.19
CA TYR A 60 -7.31 6.75 0.51
C TYR A 60 -8.23 6.76 -0.71
N ASP A 61 -8.83 5.61 -1.00
CA ASP A 61 -9.89 5.41 -1.99
C ASP A 61 -11.11 4.86 -1.22
N TYR A 62 -12.02 5.74 -0.82
CA TYR A 62 -13.10 5.39 0.11
C TYR A 62 -14.28 4.70 -0.60
N ASP A 63 -14.42 4.92 -1.90
CA ASP A 63 -15.47 4.30 -2.71
C ASP A 63 -14.99 3.18 -3.64
N GLU A 64 -13.68 2.91 -3.60
CA GLU A 64 -12.99 1.79 -4.25
C GLU A 64 -13.23 1.75 -5.77
N ASP A 65 -13.32 2.94 -6.38
CA ASP A 65 -13.48 3.07 -7.82
C ASP A 65 -12.13 3.04 -8.58
N GLY A 66 -11.02 2.96 -7.84
CA GLY A 66 -9.65 2.96 -8.34
C GLY A 66 -9.06 4.37 -8.50
N ILE A 67 -9.75 5.40 -8.01
CA ILE A 67 -9.30 6.79 -7.98
C ILE A 67 -9.16 7.22 -6.53
N VAL A 68 -7.97 7.72 -6.19
CA VAL A 68 -7.71 8.25 -4.85
C VAL A 68 -8.60 9.47 -4.56
N ASP A 69 -9.33 9.39 -3.46
CA ASP A 69 -10.18 10.44 -2.92
C ASP A 69 -9.39 11.45 -2.07
N GLU A 70 -8.47 10.95 -1.25
CA GLU A 70 -7.73 11.75 -0.29
C GLU A 70 -6.25 11.38 -0.25
N VAL A 71 -5.39 12.41 -0.18
CA VAL A 71 -3.96 12.26 0.03
C VAL A 71 -3.56 13.05 1.27
N ILE A 72 -2.95 12.37 2.23
CA ILE A 72 -2.37 12.97 3.42
C ILE A 72 -0.86 12.91 3.27
N VAL A 73 -0.19 14.05 3.41
CA VAL A 73 1.28 14.13 3.37
C VAL A 73 1.77 14.66 4.72
N ALA A 74 2.60 13.89 5.39
CA ALA A 74 3.35 14.29 6.57
C ALA A 74 4.43 15.32 6.17
N ALA A 75 4.74 16.23 7.09
CA ALA A 75 5.60 17.39 6.84
C ALA A 75 6.88 17.36 7.68
#